data_AF-A0A8H3C3M0-F1
#
_entry.id   AF-A0A8H3C3M0-F1
#
_cell.length_a   1.000
_cell.length_b   1.000
_cell.length_c   1.000
_cell.angle_alpha   90.00
_cell.angle_beta   90.00
_cell.angle_gamma   90.00
#
_symmetry.space_group_name_H-M   'P 1'
#
loop_
_entity.id
_entity.type
_entity.pdbx_description
1 polymer ?
#
loop_
_entity_poly.entity_id
_entity_poly.type
_entity_poly.pdbx_seq_one_letter_code
_entity_poly.pdbx_strand_id
1 'polypeptide(L)'
;MDIEQKLAVGKEKKATGDECFRSGDYKGALRAYHEAGLYLNGLDKSLLPALTGGGVPDPDNKPGSPQAKTEADELLEKIWTNMAACHLKGGNYKRNENNSKAKYRKAKAYAAQGYTEKAIDILEELLKQDPNDVLMKKDLEDIKIKQAATEKKGLAKFKGMYNRPSKEEKSGDDGEKVEEVKSPGVAASS
;
A
#
# COMPACT_ATOMS: atom_id res chain seq x y z
N MET A 1 21.68 -0.83 -26.43
CA MET A 1 22.44 -1.65 -25.47
C MET A 1 22.33 -3.08 -25.91
N ASP A 2 23.48 -3.70 -26.14
CA ASP A 2 23.59 -5.09 -26.53
C ASP A 2 23.19 -6.02 -25.36
N ILE A 3 22.82 -7.26 -25.66
CA ILE A 3 22.38 -8.25 -24.65
C ILE A 3 23.49 -8.50 -23.63
N GLU A 4 24.73 -8.64 -24.10
CA GLU A 4 25.91 -8.84 -23.27
C GLU A 4 26.19 -7.64 -22.35
N GLN A 5 25.98 -6.42 -22.86
CA GLN A 5 26.14 -5.20 -22.06
C GLN A 5 25.08 -5.13 -20.95
N LYS A 6 23.84 -5.53 -21.21
CA LYS A 6 22.78 -5.58 -20.19
C LYS A 6 23.07 -6.63 -19.12
N LEU A 7 23.59 -7.79 -19.52
CA LEU A 7 24.05 -8.82 -18.58
C LEU A 7 25.22 -8.34 -17.71
N ALA A 8 26.19 -7.66 -18.30
CA ALA A 8 27.32 -7.08 -17.58
C ALA A 8 26.86 -6.02 -16.55
N VAL A 9 26.00 -5.09 -16.96
CA VAL A 9 25.41 -4.08 -16.06
C VAL A 9 24.58 -4.73 -14.95
N GLY A 10 23.80 -5.78 -15.26
CA GLY A 10 23.06 -6.54 -14.25
C GLY A 10 23.96 -7.19 -13.21
N LYS A 11 25.09 -7.78 -13.63
CA LYS A 11 26.10 -8.37 -12.73
C LYS A 11 26.77 -7.31 -11.86
N GLU A 12 27.13 -6.17 -12.44
CA GLU A 12 27.73 -5.04 -11.71
C GLU A 12 26.76 -4.51 -10.63
N LYS A 13 25.50 -4.24 -11.01
CA LYS A 13 24.48 -3.75 -10.08
C LYS A 13 24.16 -4.75 -8.97
N LYS A 14 24.19 -6.06 -9.27
CA LYS A 14 24.10 -7.10 -8.24
C LYS A 14 25.28 -7.02 -7.25
N ALA A 15 26.50 -6.83 -7.74
CA ALA A 15 27.68 -6.71 -6.88
C ALA A 15 27.61 -5.48 -5.97
N THR A 16 27.15 -4.33 -6.48
CA THR A 16 26.88 -3.13 -5.68
C THR A 16 25.81 -3.41 -4.60
N GLY A 17 24.75 -4.14 -4.94
CA GLY A 17 23.72 -4.55 -3.98
C GLY A 17 24.28 -5.46 -2.88
N ASP A 18 25.13 -6.42 -3.23
CA ASP A 18 25.79 -7.32 -2.28
C ASP A 18 26.73 -6.55 -1.32
N GLU A 19 27.40 -5.51 -1.80
CA GLU A 19 28.22 -4.62 -0.97
C GLU A 19 27.37 -3.78 -0.01
N CYS A 20 26.30 -3.14 -0.49
CA CYS A 20 25.34 -2.41 0.35
C CYS A 20 24.69 -3.31 1.40
N PHE A 21 24.44 -4.59 1.07
CA PHE A 21 23.90 -5.56 2.01
C PHE A 21 24.89 -5.92 3.12
N ARG A 22 26.20 -6.01 2.80
CA ARG A 22 27.26 -6.23 3.80
C ARG A 22 27.47 -5.01 4.69
N SER A 23 27.35 -3.80 4.15
CA SER A 23 27.47 -2.56 4.92
C SER A 23 26.24 -2.23 5.77
N GLY A 24 25.16 -3.02 5.66
CA GLY A 24 23.93 -2.85 6.45
C GLY A 24 22.96 -1.81 5.89
N ASP A 25 23.24 -1.20 4.72
CA ASP A 25 22.29 -0.36 4.01
C ASP A 25 21.34 -1.21 3.15
N TYR A 26 20.31 -1.75 3.81
CA TYR A 26 19.31 -2.57 3.14
C TYR A 26 18.47 -1.79 2.11
N LYS A 27 18.32 -0.46 2.27
CA LYS A 27 17.53 0.37 1.34
C LYS A 27 18.32 0.64 0.06
N GLY A 28 19.61 0.97 0.19
CA GLY A 28 20.55 1.08 -0.93
C GLY A 28 20.68 -0.24 -1.68
N ALA A 29 20.82 -1.35 -0.96
CA ALA A 29 20.86 -2.69 -1.54
C ALA A 29 19.60 -3.01 -2.36
N LEU A 30 18.41 -2.74 -1.81
CA LEU A 30 17.13 -2.96 -2.52
C LEU A 30 17.03 -2.17 -3.82
N ARG A 31 17.50 -0.92 -3.84
CA ARG A 31 17.52 -0.10 -5.05
C ARG A 31 18.44 -0.68 -6.11
N ALA A 32 19.66 -1.07 -5.73
CA ALA A 32 20.64 -1.67 -6.63
C ALA A 32 20.16 -3.01 -7.22
N TYR A 33 19.54 -3.87 -6.40
CA TYR A 33 18.93 -5.12 -6.87
C TYR A 33 17.74 -4.89 -7.80
N HIS A 34 16.91 -3.88 -7.55
CA HIS A 34 15.80 -3.54 -8.43
C HIS A 34 16.28 -2.97 -9.77
N GLU A 35 17.32 -2.13 -9.77
CA GLU A 35 17.98 -1.67 -11.00
C GLU A 35 18.56 -2.84 -11.78
N ALA A 36 19.25 -3.78 -11.12
CA ALA A 36 19.75 -5.01 -11.75
C ALA A 36 18.63 -5.83 -12.40
N GLY A 37 17.51 -6.00 -11.69
CA GLY A 37 16.33 -6.69 -12.19
C GLY A 37 15.73 -6.03 -13.43
N LEU A 38 15.73 -4.69 -13.55
CA LEU A 38 15.19 -4.00 -14.72
C LEU A 38 16.00 -4.23 -15.99
N TYR A 39 17.34 -4.36 -15.89
CA TYR A 39 18.19 -4.64 -17.04
C TYR A 39 18.13 -6.10 -17.48
N LEU A 40 17.84 -7.01 -16.54
CA LEU A 40 17.76 -8.45 -16.78
C LEU A 40 16.35 -8.92 -17.15
N ASN A 41 15.30 -8.24 -16.66
CA ASN A 41 13.91 -8.59 -16.93
C ASN A 41 13.55 -8.24 -18.37
N GLY A 42 13.15 -9.26 -19.14
CA GLY A 42 12.87 -9.13 -20.57
C GLY A 42 14.07 -9.38 -21.50
N LEU A 43 15.23 -9.78 -20.97
CA LEU A 43 16.26 -10.45 -21.80
C LEU A 43 15.84 -11.88 -22.15
N ASP A 44 15.12 -12.53 -21.23
CA ASP A 44 14.54 -13.85 -21.44
C ASP A 44 13.07 -13.74 -21.82
N LYS A 45 12.81 -13.64 -23.12
CA LYS A 45 11.67 -14.23 -23.81
C LYS A 45 12.11 -14.39 -25.25
N SER A 46 12.26 -15.61 -25.75
CA SER A 46 11.56 -16.15 -26.95
C SER A 46 11.12 -15.21 -28.11
N LEU A 47 11.67 -14.01 -28.27
CA LEU A 47 11.20 -12.92 -29.15
C LEU A 47 12.20 -12.57 -30.25
N LEU A 48 13.40 -13.14 -30.22
CA LEU A 48 14.34 -13.02 -31.33
C LEU A 48 13.74 -13.49 -32.67
N PRO A 49 12.99 -14.62 -32.77
CA PRO A 49 12.47 -15.07 -34.06
C PRO A 49 11.46 -14.11 -34.70
N ALA A 50 10.68 -13.39 -33.88
CA ALA A 50 9.66 -12.47 -34.35
C ALA A 50 10.23 -11.11 -34.80
N LEU A 51 11.40 -10.71 -34.28
CA LEU A 51 12.02 -9.42 -34.61
C LEU A 51 13.02 -9.54 -35.78
N THR A 52 13.61 -10.71 -36.02
CA THR A 52 14.57 -10.95 -37.11
C THR A 52 13.97 -11.57 -38.37
N GLY A 53 12.64 -11.67 -38.46
CA GLY A 53 11.96 -12.15 -39.67
C GLY A 53 12.33 -13.59 -40.07
N GLY A 54 12.68 -14.44 -39.11
CA GLY A 54 13.17 -15.79 -39.37
C GLY A 54 12.70 -16.76 -38.29
N GLY A 55 11.67 -17.53 -38.61
CA GLY A 55 11.22 -18.66 -37.80
C GLY A 55 9.71 -18.69 -37.65
N VAL A 56 9.08 -19.57 -38.43
CA VAL A 56 7.74 -20.07 -38.15
C VAL A 56 7.61 -20.41 -36.66
N PRO A 57 6.53 -19.99 -35.97
CA PRO A 57 6.30 -20.42 -34.62
C PRO A 57 6.08 -21.93 -34.64
N ASP A 58 6.98 -22.68 -34.01
CA ASP A 58 6.74 -24.10 -33.74
C ASP A 58 5.38 -24.24 -33.02
N PRO A 59 4.43 -25.00 -33.58
CA PRO A 59 3.07 -25.10 -33.05
C PRO A 59 2.99 -25.86 -31.72
N ASP A 60 4.11 -26.37 -31.21
CA ASP A 60 4.20 -27.09 -29.93
C ASP A 60 4.50 -26.21 -28.71
N ASN A 61 4.56 -24.88 -28.87
CA ASN A 61 4.75 -23.96 -27.76
C ASN A 61 3.44 -23.77 -26.96
N LYS A 62 3.03 -24.82 -26.24
CA LYS A 62 1.96 -24.76 -25.24
C LYS A 62 2.34 -23.74 -24.16
N PRO A 63 1.41 -22.87 -23.71
CA PRO A 63 1.66 -21.98 -22.58
C PRO A 63 1.81 -22.85 -21.32
N GLY A 64 3.06 -23.18 -20.96
CA GLY A 64 3.38 -24.08 -19.85
C GLY A 64 4.61 -24.99 -20.04
N SER A 65 5.28 -24.97 -21.20
CA SER A 65 6.58 -25.63 -21.34
C SER A 65 7.67 -24.87 -20.55
N PRO A 66 8.47 -25.56 -19.71
CA PRO A 66 9.58 -24.92 -19.00
C PRO A 66 10.61 -24.47 -20.03
N GLN A 67 10.64 -23.16 -20.33
CA GLN A 67 11.70 -22.60 -21.14
C GLN A 67 13.04 -22.85 -20.43
N ALA A 68 14.07 -23.21 -21.20
CA ALA A 68 15.39 -23.46 -20.64
C ALA A 68 15.82 -22.19 -19.89
N LYS A 69 15.99 -22.31 -18.57
CA LYS A 69 16.44 -21.20 -17.72
C LYS A 69 17.70 -20.62 -18.33
N THR A 70 17.64 -19.40 -18.86
CA THR A 70 18.86 -18.75 -19.34
C THR A 70 19.65 -18.23 -18.16
N GLU A 71 20.91 -17.88 -18.41
CA GLU A 71 21.77 -17.25 -17.40
C GLU A 71 21.14 -15.98 -16.80
N ALA A 72 20.28 -15.29 -17.55
CA ALA A 72 19.54 -14.12 -17.08
C ALA A 72 18.50 -14.50 -16.03
N ASP A 73 17.76 -15.59 -16.24
CA ASP A 73 16.75 -16.10 -15.29
C ASP A 73 17.39 -16.60 -14.00
N GLU A 74 18.50 -17.34 -14.10
CA GLU A 74 19.24 -17.78 -12.91
C GLU A 74 19.79 -16.60 -12.09
N LEU A 75 20.24 -15.54 -12.78
CA LEU A 75 20.72 -14.33 -12.14
C LEU A 75 19.57 -13.55 -11.49
N LEU A 76 18.41 -13.48 -12.15
CA LEU A 76 17.17 -12.94 -11.60
C LEU A 76 16.77 -13.70 -10.33
N GLU A 77 16.67 -15.03 -10.35
CA GLU A 77 16.32 -15.86 -9.18
C GLU A 77 17.20 -15.53 -7.96
N LYS A 78 18.52 -15.35 -8.17
CA LYS A 78 19.47 -14.93 -7.13
C LYS A 78 19.18 -13.52 -6.61
N ILE A 79 18.87 -12.57 -7.50
CA ILE A 79 18.53 -11.19 -7.13
C ILE A 79 17.24 -11.15 -6.30
N TRP A 80 16.18 -11.87 -6.71
CA TRP A 80 14.93 -11.95 -5.96
C TRP A 80 15.13 -12.53 -4.56
N THR A 81 15.94 -13.58 -4.44
CA THR A 81 16.30 -14.18 -3.15
C THR A 81 17.04 -13.19 -2.25
N ASN A 82 17.98 -12.42 -2.79
CA ASN A 82 18.71 -11.40 -2.04
C ASN A 82 17.82 -10.20 -1.64
N MET A 83 16.87 -9.80 -2.49
CA MET A 83 15.88 -8.78 -2.15
C MET A 83 14.98 -9.22 -1.01
N ALA A 84 14.55 -10.49 -1.00
CA ALA A 84 13.80 -11.06 0.12
C ALA A 84 14.62 -11.02 1.41
N ALA A 85 15.91 -11.37 1.36
CA ALA A 85 16.81 -11.25 2.50
C ALA A 85 16.97 -9.80 3.00
N CYS A 86 17.03 -8.82 2.10
CA CYS A 86 17.03 -7.40 2.45
C CYS A 86 15.73 -6.97 3.15
N HIS A 87 14.58 -7.42 2.65
CA HIS A 87 13.29 -7.15 3.27
C HIS A 87 13.15 -7.77 4.67
N LEU A 88 13.74 -8.96 4.88
CA LEU A 88 13.79 -9.62 6.19
C LEU A 88 14.70 -8.88 7.18
N LYS A 89 15.93 -8.52 6.77
CA LYS A 89 16.89 -7.82 7.65
C LYS A 89 16.53 -6.34 7.88
N GLY A 90 15.93 -5.68 6.91
CA GLY A 90 15.56 -4.25 6.98
C GLY A 90 14.26 -3.95 7.72
N GLY A 91 13.60 -4.95 8.33
CA GLY A 91 12.36 -4.77 9.09
C GLY A 91 11.14 -4.35 8.25
N ASN A 92 11.29 -4.26 6.92
CA ASN A 92 10.26 -3.84 5.98
C ASN A 92 9.46 -5.05 5.45
N TYR A 93 8.86 -5.81 6.38
CA TYR A 93 8.01 -6.96 6.07
C TYR A 93 6.66 -6.58 5.44
N LYS A 94 6.31 -5.28 5.38
CA LYS A 94 5.02 -4.79 4.87
C LYS A 94 4.82 -4.93 3.36
N ARG A 95 5.86 -5.28 2.59
CA ARG A 95 5.69 -5.71 1.18
C ARG A 95 5.10 -7.12 1.05
N ASN A 96 4.96 -7.88 2.15
CA ASN A 96 4.08 -9.05 2.21
C ASN A 96 2.63 -8.59 2.41
N GLU A 97 2.03 -8.13 1.32
CA GLU A 97 0.59 -7.79 1.24
C GLU A 97 -0.31 -9.03 1.44
N ASN A 98 0.28 -10.23 1.55
CA ASN A 98 -0.40 -11.49 1.86
C ASN A 98 -0.38 -11.86 3.35
N ASN A 99 0.06 -10.98 4.26
CA ASN A 99 -0.04 -11.28 5.70
C ASN A 99 -1.40 -10.84 6.26
N SER A 100 -2.33 -11.80 6.44
CA SER A 100 -3.69 -11.58 6.96
C SER A 100 -3.70 -10.72 8.24
N LYS A 101 -2.69 -10.87 9.12
CA LYS A 101 -2.58 -10.10 10.37
C LYS A 101 -2.23 -8.63 10.16
N ALA A 102 -1.47 -8.30 9.11
CA ALA A 102 -1.10 -6.92 8.80
C ALA A 102 -2.30 -6.14 8.23
N LYS A 103 -3.07 -6.76 7.33
CA LYS A 103 -4.33 -6.22 6.83
C LYS A 103 -5.35 -6.02 7.95
N TYR A 104 -5.46 -6.97 8.88
CA TYR A 104 -6.35 -6.85 10.04
C TYR A 104 -5.99 -5.66 10.94
N ARG A 105 -4.70 -5.46 11.24
CA ARG A 105 -4.23 -4.27 11.99
C ARG A 105 -4.52 -2.96 11.25
N LYS A 106 -4.40 -2.95 9.91
CA LYS A 106 -4.75 -1.81 9.06
C LYS A 106 -6.25 -1.49 9.14
N ALA A 107 -7.10 -2.51 9.10
CA ALA A 107 -8.55 -2.34 9.26
C ALA A 107 -8.91 -1.74 10.63
N LYS A 108 -8.31 -2.22 11.73
CA LYS A 108 -8.52 -1.61 13.06
C LYS A 108 -8.05 -0.16 13.13
N ALA A 109 -6.96 0.19 12.47
CA ALA A 109 -6.49 1.58 12.41
C ALA A 109 -7.47 2.49 11.65
N TYR A 110 -8.03 2.03 10.52
CA TYR A 110 -9.04 2.80 9.80
C TYR A 110 -10.34 2.95 10.59
N ALA A 111 -10.78 1.91 11.29
CA ALA A 111 -11.94 1.98 12.18
C ALA A 111 -11.74 3.01 13.30
N ALA A 112 -10.53 3.08 13.88
CA ALA A 112 -10.20 4.08 14.90
C ALA A 112 -10.15 5.51 14.34
N GLN A 113 -9.82 5.69 13.07
CA GLN A 113 -9.82 6.98 12.38
C GLN A 113 -11.21 7.41 11.88
N GLY A 114 -12.24 6.57 12.06
CA GLY A 114 -13.60 6.84 11.58
C GLY A 114 -13.84 6.48 10.10
N TYR A 115 -12.84 5.92 9.42
CA TYR A 115 -13.00 5.38 8.06
C TYR A 115 -13.59 3.96 8.12
N THR A 116 -14.84 3.84 8.56
CA THR A 116 -15.50 2.55 8.79
C THR A 116 -15.73 1.76 7.51
N GLU A 117 -16.07 2.41 6.40
CA GLU A 117 -16.28 1.75 5.10
C GLU A 117 -15.02 1.01 4.62
N LYS A 118 -13.89 1.72 4.58
CA LYS A 118 -12.59 1.13 4.19
C LYS A 118 -12.14 0.01 5.14
N ALA A 119 -12.50 0.10 6.42
CA ALA A 119 -12.21 -0.96 7.38
C ALA A 119 -13.04 -2.22 7.11
N ILE A 120 -14.31 -2.06 6.72
CA ILE A 120 -15.20 -3.18 6.36
C ILE A 120 -14.69 -3.88 5.11
N ASP A 121 -14.34 -3.14 4.04
CA ASP A 121 -13.85 -3.73 2.78
C ASP A 121 -12.64 -4.64 3.03
N ILE A 122 -11.68 -4.17 3.83
CA ILE A 122 -10.47 -4.94 4.17
C ILE A 122 -10.80 -6.18 5.02
N LEU A 123 -11.75 -6.08 5.95
CA LEU A 123 -12.18 -7.23 6.76
C LEU A 123 -12.97 -8.25 5.94
N GLU A 124 -13.78 -7.82 4.97
CA GLU A 124 -14.51 -8.70 4.05
C GLU A 124 -13.57 -9.42 3.08
N GLU A 125 -12.54 -8.75 2.58
CA GLU A 125 -11.46 -9.39 1.82
C GLU A 125 -10.73 -10.46 2.65
N LEU A 126 -10.45 -10.17 3.92
CA LEU A 126 -9.80 -11.11 4.83
C LEU A 126 -10.69 -12.31 5.14
N LEU A 127 -11.99 -12.10 5.33
CA LEU A 127 -12.94 -13.20 5.57
C LEU A 127 -13.12 -14.11 4.35
N LYS A 128 -12.93 -13.60 3.13
CA LYS A 128 -12.93 -14.44 1.91
C LYS A 128 -11.74 -15.40 1.88
N GLN A 129 -10.60 -14.98 2.45
CA GLN A 129 -9.39 -15.80 2.54
C GLN A 129 -9.44 -16.75 3.73
N ASP A 130 -9.84 -16.25 4.90
CA ASP A 130 -9.92 -16.98 6.17
C ASP A 130 -11.35 -16.91 6.76
N PRO A 131 -12.30 -17.71 6.24
CA PRO A 131 -13.73 -17.60 6.61
C PRO A 131 -14.06 -18.05 8.04
N ASN A 132 -13.10 -18.60 8.78
CA ASN A 132 -13.32 -19.21 10.09
C ASN A 132 -12.81 -18.37 11.27
N ASP A 133 -12.28 -17.16 11.03
CA ASP A 133 -11.81 -16.31 12.12
C ASP A 133 -12.99 -15.60 12.83
N VAL A 134 -13.29 -16.07 14.05
CA VAL A 134 -14.37 -15.56 14.91
C VAL A 134 -14.11 -14.12 15.34
N LEU A 135 -12.85 -13.71 15.49
CA LEU A 135 -12.50 -12.35 15.91
C LEU A 135 -12.80 -11.33 14.82
N MET A 136 -12.49 -11.66 13.56
CA MET A 136 -12.76 -10.76 12.43
C MET A 136 -14.26 -10.56 12.19
N LYS A 137 -15.08 -11.61 12.38
CA LYS A 137 -16.54 -11.51 12.29
C LYS A 137 -17.12 -10.56 13.33
N LYS A 138 -16.69 -10.68 14.58
CA LYS A 138 -17.12 -9.77 15.66
C LYS A 138 -16.71 -8.33 15.41
N ASP A 139 -15.46 -8.10 15.03
CA ASP A 139 -14.98 -6.74 14.75
C ASP A 139 -15.74 -6.11 13.57
N LEU A 140 -16.09 -6.90 12.55
CA LEU A 140 -16.89 -6.44 11.41
C LEU A 140 -18.31 -6.04 11.84
N GLU A 141 -18.98 -6.86 12.66
CA GLU A 141 -20.30 -6.55 13.22
C GLU A 141 -20.27 -5.27 14.08
N ASP A 142 -19.28 -5.14 14.96
CA ASP A 142 -19.10 -3.96 15.81
C ASP A 142 -18.90 -2.68 14.99
N ILE A 143 -18.11 -2.75 13.91
CA ILE A 143 -17.89 -1.61 13.01
C ILE A 143 -19.18 -1.26 12.25
N LYS A 144 -19.95 -2.24 11.78
CA LYS A 144 -21.24 -2.01 11.10
C LYS A 144 -22.28 -1.39 12.04
N ILE A 145 -22.35 -1.83 13.30
CA ILE A 145 -23.23 -1.22 14.32
C ILE A 145 -22.85 0.23 14.56
N LYS A 146 -21.54 0.51 14.71
CA LYS A 146 -21.04 1.88 14.87
C LYS A 146 -21.40 2.74 13.67
N GLN A 147 -21.16 2.27 12.44
CA GLN A 147 -21.51 2.98 11.22
C GLN A 147 -23.00 3.33 11.18
N ALA A 148 -23.89 2.35 11.37
CA ALA A 148 -25.33 2.56 11.36
C ALA A 148 -25.80 3.55 12.45
N ALA A 149 -25.14 3.56 13.62
CA ALA A 149 -25.43 4.54 14.67
C ALA A 149 -25.00 5.96 14.25
N THR A 150 -23.84 6.11 13.61
CA THR A 150 -23.38 7.40 13.06
C THR A 150 -24.30 7.91 11.95
N GLU A 151 -24.72 7.02 11.05
CA GLU A 151 -25.64 7.36 9.95
C GLU A 151 -27.02 7.76 10.48
N LYS A 152 -27.58 7.03 11.45
CA LYS A 152 -28.84 7.43 12.09
C LYS A 152 -28.75 8.79 12.76
N LYS A 153 -27.64 9.09 13.44
CA LYS A 153 -27.39 10.41 14.03
C LYS A 153 -27.25 11.49 12.94
N GLY A 154 -26.56 11.18 11.84
CA GLY A 154 -26.45 12.07 10.68
C GLY A 154 -27.81 12.36 10.05
N LEU A 155 -28.62 11.33 9.82
CA LEU A 155 -29.95 11.44 9.23
C LEU A 155 -30.92 12.20 10.13
N ALA A 156 -30.87 11.97 11.46
CA ALA A 156 -31.68 12.73 12.40
C ALA A 156 -31.34 14.23 12.39
N LYS A 157 -30.05 14.58 12.35
CA LYS A 157 -29.59 15.97 12.19
C LYS A 157 -30.02 16.56 10.86
N PHE A 158 -29.89 15.80 9.77
CA PHE A 158 -30.29 16.24 8.44
C PHE A 158 -31.80 16.47 8.35
N LYS A 159 -32.62 15.56 8.90
CA LYS A 159 -34.08 15.72 8.97
C LYS A 159 -34.47 16.95 9.79
N GLY A 160 -33.79 17.21 10.90
CA GLY A 160 -33.99 18.42 11.69
C GLY A 160 -33.61 19.71 10.94
N MET A 161 -32.57 19.66 10.11
CA MET A 161 -32.16 20.78 9.26
C MET A 161 -33.17 21.05 8.14
N TYR A 162 -33.71 19.99 7.52
CA TYR A 162 -34.66 20.09 6.39
C TYR A 162 -36.06 20.54 6.83
N ASN A 163 -36.47 20.20 8.05
CA ASN A 163 -37.75 20.62 8.64
C ASN A 163 -37.68 21.96 9.38
N ARG A 164 -36.52 22.64 9.40
CA ARG A 164 -36.41 23.97 10.01
C ARG A 164 -37.00 25.01 9.04
N PRO A 165 -38.13 25.66 9.36
CA PRO A 165 -38.66 26.72 8.50
C PRO A 165 -37.62 27.85 8.41
N SER A 166 -37.40 28.35 7.20
CA SER A 166 -36.57 29.53 6.93
C SER A 166 -37.16 30.71 7.70
N LYS A 167 -36.51 31.08 8.81
CA LYS A 167 -36.93 32.22 9.62
C LYS A 167 -36.46 33.50 8.94
N GLU A 168 -37.24 33.99 7.98
CA GLU A 168 -37.30 35.41 7.69
C GLU A 168 -38.27 36.08 8.69
N GLU A 169 -37.79 37.19 9.24
CA GLU A 169 -38.46 38.24 10.04
C GLU A 169 -38.66 38.09 11.57
N LYS A 170 -37.90 38.96 12.28
CA LYS A 170 -38.12 39.69 13.57
C LYS A 170 -38.26 38.88 14.86
N SER A 171 -37.85 39.34 16.04
CA SER A 171 -37.05 40.46 16.57
C SER A 171 -36.93 40.17 18.08
N GLY A 172 -35.83 40.52 18.75
CA GLY A 172 -35.74 40.36 20.21
C GLY A 172 -34.34 40.59 20.74
N ASP A 173 -34.06 41.86 20.99
CA ASP A 173 -33.04 42.37 21.89
C ASP A 173 -33.03 41.60 23.22
N ASP A 174 -31.89 40.99 23.56
CA ASP A 174 -31.48 40.71 24.93
C ASP A 174 -29.94 40.60 24.91
N GLY A 175 -29.31 41.74 25.17
CA GLY A 175 -27.87 41.87 25.30
C GLY A 175 -27.36 41.09 26.51
N GLU A 176 -26.77 39.92 26.25
CA GLU A 176 -25.97 39.21 27.24
C GLU A 176 -24.63 39.96 27.40
N LYS A 177 -24.52 40.64 28.54
CA LYS A 177 -23.31 41.30 29.05
C LYS A 177 -22.10 40.38 28.89
N VAL A 178 -21.21 40.73 27.97
CA VAL A 178 -19.86 40.14 27.90
C VAL A 178 -19.07 40.70 29.07
N GLU A 179 -18.89 39.91 30.14
CA GLU A 179 -17.96 40.26 31.20
C GLU A 179 -16.53 40.28 30.65
N GLU A 180 -15.92 41.45 30.77
CA GLU A 180 -14.59 41.83 30.35
C GLU A 180 -13.52 41.01 31.09
N VAL A 181 -12.93 40.03 30.40
CA VAL A 181 -11.69 39.40 30.87
C VAL A 181 -10.56 40.41 30.71
N LYS A 182 -10.28 41.17 31.77
CA LYS A 182 -9.07 42.00 31.88
C LYS A 182 -7.83 41.10 31.77
N SER A 183 -7.16 41.16 30.63
CA SER A 183 -5.83 40.61 30.46
C SER A 183 -4.82 41.43 31.27
N PRO A 184 -3.94 40.80 32.07
CA PRO A 184 -2.87 41.51 32.77
C PRO A 184 -1.90 42.14 31.77
N GLY A 185 -1.65 43.43 31.94
CA GLY A 185 -0.90 44.27 31.04
C GLY A 185 0.55 43.81 30.82
N VAL A 186 0.98 43.87 29.56
CA VAL A 186 2.39 43.88 29.18
C VAL A 186 2.82 45.33 29.06
N ALA A 187 3.59 45.80 30.04
CA ALA A 187 4.35 47.02 29.94
C ALA A 187 5.66 46.76 29.15
N ALA A 188 5.89 47.51 28.08
CA ALA A 188 7.20 47.77 27.48
C ALA A 188 7.05 49.06 26.65
N SER A 189 7.38 50.25 27.17
CA SER A 189 8.72 50.85 27.25
C SER A 189 9.43 50.94 25.90
N SER A 190 9.16 52.01 25.13
CA SER A 190 10.11 53.05 24.69
C SER A 190 9.44 53.96 23.66
#